data_AF-C1BJ12-F1
#
_entry.id   AF-C1BJ12-F1
#
_cell.length_a   1.000
_cell.length_b   1.000
_cell.length_c   1.000
_cell.angle_alpha   90.00
_cell.angle_beta   90.00
_cell.angle_gamma   90.00
#
_symmetry.space_group_name_H-M   'P 1'
#
loop_
_entity.id
_entity.type
_entity.pdbx_description
1 polymer ?
#
loop_
_entity_poly.entity_id
_entity_poly.type
_entity_poly.pdbx_seq_one_letter_code
_entity_poly.pdbx_strand_id
1 'polypeptide(L)'
;MFMDDRKEHKMEALCKELSCPVCLDLFTPPVIELPCGHNYCKKCLKETVVAQKSTEPNQKFPCPMCRKAFALDQKGINGMKRNVC
;
A
#
# COMPACT_ATOMS: atom_id res chain seq x y z
N MET A 1 -12.07 14.03 -36.56
CA MET A 1 -12.22 13.03 -35.49
C MET A 1 -11.37 13.54 -34.33
N PHE A 2 -11.94 14.39 -33.47
CA PHE A 2 -11.20 15.06 -32.37
C PHE A 2 -12.05 15.09 -31.10
N MET A 3 -12.49 13.91 -30.70
CA MET A 3 -12.84 13.57 -29.32
C MET A 3 -11.88 12.38 -29.08
N ASP A 4 -10.85 12.47 -28.23
CA ASP A 4 -10.94 12.15 -26.80
C ASP A 4 -9.57 12.29 -26.07
N ASP A 5 -8.62 13.11 -26.55
CA ASP A 5 -7.27 13.22 -25.93
C ASP A 5 -7.31 13.67 -24.44
N ARG A 6 -8.26 14.53 -24.09
CA ARG A 6 -8.44 15.04 -22.71
C ARG A 6 -9.00 14.00 -21.73
N LYS A 7 -9.57 12.89 -22.25
CA LYS A 7 -10.26 11.87 -21.45
C LYS A 7 -9.29 10.74 -21.09
N GLU A 8 -8.45 10.33 -22.02
CA GLU A 8 -7.40 9.31 -21.83
C GLU A 8 -6.39 9.74 -20.76
N HIS A 9 -5.92 10.99 -20.84
CA HIS A 9 -4.96 11.55 -19.87
C HIS A 9 -5.51 11.64 -18.43
N LYS A 10 -6.84 11.75 -18.27
CA LYS A 10 -7.51 11.81 -16.96
C LYS A 10 -7.63 10.44 -16.30
N MET A 11 -7.78 9.38 -17.09
CA MET A 11 -7.91 8.02 -16.58
C MET A 11 -6.54 7.47 -16.15
N GLU A 12 -5.47 7.78 -16.88
CA GLU A 12 -4.10 7.42 -16.48
C GLU A 12 -3.65 8.08 -15.16
N ALA A 13 -3.97 9.36 -14.97
CA ALA A 13 -3.65 10.06 -13.73
C ALA A 13 -4.34 9.40 -12.53
N LEU A 14 -5.61 9.03 -12.68
CA LEU A 14 -6.40 8.39 -11.63
C LEU A 14 -5.89 6.99 -11.30
N CYS A 15 -5.50 6.20 -12.33
CA CYS A 15 -4.91 4.88 -12.13
C CYS A 15 -3.59 4.95 -11.34
N LYS A 16 -2.79 5.99 -11.56
CA LYS A 16 -1.53 6.19 -10.82
C LYS A 16 -1.78 6.51 -9.35
N GLU A 17 -2.78 7.34 -9.04
CA GLU A 17 -3.15 7.65 -7.65
C GLU A 17 -3.77 6.47 -6.90
N LEU A 18 -4.43 5.56 -7.64
CA LEU A 18 -5.06 4.34 -7.12
C LEU A 18 -4.18 3.09 -7.25
N SER A 19 -2.89 3.26 -7.51
CA SER A 19 -1.93 2.16 -7.63
C SER A 19 -1.12 1.94 -6.36
N CYS A 20 -0.85 0.68 -6.06
CA CYS A 20 0.02 0.31 -4.97
C CYS A 20 1.48 0.61 -5.35
N PRO A 21 2.24 1.37 -4.54
CA PRO A 21 3.61 1.75 -4.88
C PRO A 21 4.61 0.58 -4.83
N VAL A 22 4.18 -0.62 -4.42
CA VAL A 22 5.01 -1.82 -4.35
C VAL A 22 4.84 -2.72 -5.57
N CYS A 23 3.61 -3.02 -5.98
CA CYS A 23 3.35 -3.83 -7.18
C CYS A 23 3.10 -3.00 -8.43
N LEU A 24 2.92 -1.68 -8.31
CA LEU A 24 2.58 -0.75 -9.40
C LEU A 24 1.26 -1.05 -10.13
N ASP A 25 0.48 -1.99 -9.60
CA ASP A 25 -0.88 -2.30 -10.02
C ASP A 25 -1.93 -1.53 -9.19
N LEU A 26 -3.14 -1.45 -9.73
CA LEU A 26 -4.31 -0.93 -9.01
C LEU A 26 -4.49 -1.64 -7.66
N PHE A 27 -4.88 -0.85 -6.66
CA PHE A 27 -5.14 -1.37 -5.32
C PHE A 27 -6.16 -2.50 -5.37
N THR A 28 -5.73 -3.69 -4.97
CA THR A 28 -6.61 -4.85 -4.84
C THR A 28 -7.06 -4.98 -3.39
N PRO A 29 -8.38 -5.03 -3.11
CA PRO A 29 -8.85 -5.20 -1.75
C PRO A 29 -8.42 -6.57 -1.17
N PRO A 30 -8.07 -6.62 0.13
CA PRO A 30 -8.08 -5.52 1.09
C PRO A 30 -6.85 -4.61 0.97
N VAL A 31 -7.11 -3.30 0.93
CA VAL A 31 -6.08 -2.26 1.00
C VAL A 31 -5.78 -1.99 2.46
N ILE A 32 -4.50 -1.94 2.82
CA ILE A 32 -4.05 -1.66 4.17
C ILE A 32 -3.54 -0.22 4.23
N GLU A 33 -4.13 0.56 5.12
CA GLU A 33 -3.66 1.90 5.45
C GLU A 33 -2.66 1.79 6.62
N LEU A 34 -1.43 2.25 6.39
CA LEU A 34 -0.44 2.37 7.45
C LEU A 34 -0.72 3.59 8.33
N PRO A 35 -0.21 3.63 9.59
CA PRO A 35 -0.35 4.80 10.47
C PRO A 35 0.20 6.12 9.89
N CYS A 36 1.05 6.02 8.86
CA CYS A 36 1.55 7.18 8.12
C CYS A 36 0.58 7.70 7.05
N GLY A 37 -0.59 7.09 6.86
CA GLY A 37 -1.61 7.44 5.86
C GLY A 37 -1.37 6.86 4.46
N HIS A 38 -0.34 6.03 4.27
CA HIS A 38 -0.06 5.41 2.97
C HIS A 38 -0.76 4.06 2.83
N ASN A 39 -1.26 3.81 1.62
CA ASN A 39 -2.06 2.64 1.29
C ASN A 39 -1.24 1.60 0.52
N TYR A 40 -1.47 0.33 0.82
CA TYR A 40 -0.78 -0.81 0.20
C TYR A 40 -1.73 -1.99 0.01
N CYS A 41 -1.53 -2.77 -1.04
CA CYS A 41 -2.17 -4.08 -1.12
C CYS A 41 -1.73 -4.94 0.09
N LYS A 42 -2.66 -5.66 0.73
CA LYS A 42 -2.33 -6.55 1.85
C LYS A 42 -1.20 -7.53 1.52
N LYS A 43 -1.18 -8.06 0.29
CA LYS A 43 -0.12 -8.96 -0.20
C LYS A 43 1.24 -8.26 -0.19
N CYS A 44 1.33 -7.10 -0.83
CA CYS A 44 2.56 -6.32 -0.94
C CYS A 44 3.14 -5.93 0.41
N LEU A 45 2.27 -5.48 1.33
CA LEU A 45 2.69 -5.14 2.69
C LEU A 45 3.19 -6.38 3.45
N LYS A 46 2.54 -7.53 3.24
CA LYS A 46 2.96 -8.81 3.82
C LYS A 46 4.32 -9.25 3.32
N GLU A 47 4.55 -9.19 2.02
CA GLU A 47 5.85 -9.52 1.44
C GLU A 47 6.94 -8.57 1.95
N THR A 48 6.64 -7.27 2.02
CA THR A 48 7.57 -6.25 2.55
C THR A 48 7.96 -6.51 4.00
N VAL A 49 6.99 -6.87 4.85
CA VAL A 49 7.21 -7.17 6.27
C VAL A 49 7.92 -8.51 6.44
N VAL A 50 7.55 -9.54 5.67
CA VAL A 50 8.19 -10.86 5.70
C VAL A 50 9.65 -10.78 5.27
N ALA A 51 9.96 -10.01 4.22
CA ALA A 51 11.33 -9.76 3.78
C ALA A 51 12.17 -9.04 4.85
N GLN A 52 11.53 -8.30 5.75
CA GLN A 52 12.17 -7.54 6.83
C GLN A 52 12.04 -8.21 8.21
N LYS A 53 11.53 -9.44 8.29
CA LYS A 53 11.42 -10.16 9.57
C LYS A 53 12.82 -10.46 10.09
N SER A 54 13.27 -9.66 11.05
CA SER A 54 14.29 -10.06 12.01
C SER A 54 13.61 -10.74 13.20
N THR A 55 14.30 -11.66 13.87
CA THR A 55 13.81 -12.51 14.98
C THR A 55 13.46 -11.72 16.26
N GLU A 56 13.37 -10.39 16.17
CA GLU A 56 13.26 -9.48 17.30
C GLU A 56 11.79 -9.26 17.68
N PRO A 57 11.41 -9.43 18.96
CA PRO A 57 10.13 -8.97 19.44
C PRO A 57 10.07 -7.44 19.34
N ASN A 58 8.97 -6.89 18.81
CA ASN A 58 8.75 -5.45 18.64
C ASN A 58 9.48 -4.77 17.44
N GLN A 59 9.83 -5.55 16.41
CA GLN A 59 10.38 -5.04 15.15
C GLN A 59 9.51 -3.91 14.57
N LYS A 60 10.13 -2.76 14.32
CA LYS A 60 9.51 -1.65 13.59
C LYS A 60 9.81 -1.79 12.10
N PHE A 61 8.79 -1.59 11.28
CA PHE A 61 8.89 -1.68 9.83
C PHE A 61 8.87 -0.27 9.23
N PRO A 62 9.85 0.13 8.40
CA PRO A 62 9.79 1.39 7.67
C PRO A 62 8.74 1.31 6.56
N CYS A 63 7.93 2.35 6.44
CA CYS A 63 7.02 2.54 5.30
C CYS A 63 7.83 2.70 3.98
N PRO A 64 7.51 1.95 2.91
CA PRO A 64 8.22 2.08 1.62
C PRO A 64 8.16 3.47 0.98
N MET A 65 7.12 4.25 1.28
CA MET A 65 6.91 5.58 0.67
C MET A 65 7.58 6.70 1.45
N CYS A 66 7.40 6.73 2.77
CA CYS A 66 7.86 7.85 3.60
C CYS A 66 8.88 7.45 4.68
N ARG A 67 9.26 6.17 4.75
CA ARG A 67 10.19 5.59 5.73
C ARG A 67 9.79 5.75 7.20
N LYS A 68 8.60 6.28 7.49
CA LYS A 68 8.04 6.31 8.85
C LYS A 68 7.91 4.89 9.36
N ALA A 69 8.52 4.63 10.51
CA ALA A 69 8.52 3.34 11.16
C ALA A 69 7.17 3.10 11.83
N PHE A 70 6.60 1.91 11.64
CA PHE A 70 5.38 1.45 12.31
C PHE A 70 5.61 0.09 12.95
N ALA A 71 4.96 -0.16 14.08
CA ALA A 71 4.97 -1.47 14.73
C ALA A 71 3.76 -2.30 14.28
N LEU A 72 3.92 -3.61 14.27
CA LEU A 72 2.83 -4.55 14.08
C LEU A 72 2.44 -5.13 15.43
N ASP A 73 1.14 -5.11 15.74
CA ASP A 73 0.60 -5.77 16.93
C ASP A 73 0.69 -7.31 16.82
N GLN A 74 0.27 -8.02 17.87
CA GLN A 74 0.20 -9.50 17.87
C GLN A 74 -0.63 -10.08 16.71
N LYS A 75 -1.55 -9.30 16.13
CA LYS A 75 -2.37 -9.68 14.96
C LYS A 75 -1.66 -9.42 13.61
N GLY A 76 -0.47 -8.84 13.62
CA GLY A 76 0.30 -8.49 12.44
C GLY A 76 -0.48 -7.60 11.47
N ILE A 77 -0.29 -7.84 10.18
CA ILE A 77 -0.97 -7.11 9.09
C ILE A 77 -2.47 -7.36 9.09
N ASN A 78 -2.93 -8.49 9.64
CA ASN A 78 -4.36 -8.79 9.68
C ASN A 78 -5.14 -7.86 10.62
N GLY A 79 -4.46 -7.22 11.59
CA GLY A 79 -5.06 -6.27 12.53
C GLY A 79 -5.14 -4.83 12.03
N MET A 80 -4.48 -4.49 10.91
CA MET A 80 -4.49 -3.13 10.38
C MET A 80 -5.82 -2.79 9.70
N LYS A 81 -6.17 -1.49 9.72
CA LYS A 81 -7.38 -0.96 9.09
C LYS A 81 -7.36 -1.33 7.60
N ARG A 82 -8.46 -1.94 7.16
CA ARG A 82 -8.68 -2.29 5.77
C ARG A 82 -9.57 -1.23 5.17
N ASN A 83 -9.10 -0.55 4.14
CA ASN A 83 -9.99 0.26 3.32
C ASN A 83 -10.57 -0.68 2.25
N VAL A 84 -11.90 -0.79 2.29
CA VAL A 84 -12.67 -1.34 1.18
C VAL A 84 -12.95 -0.15 0.29
N CYS A 85 -12.27 -0.11 -0.85
CA CYS A 85 -12.70 0.72 -1.97
C CYS A 85 -13.96 0.12 -2.59
#